data_AF-A0A8J5NFU2-F1
#
_entry.id   AF-A0A8J5NFU2-F1
#
_cell.length_a   1.000
_cell.length_b   1.000
_cell.length_c   1.000
_cell.angle_alpha   90.00
_cell.angle_beta   90.00
_cell.angle_gamma   90.00
#
_symmetry.space_group_name_H-M   'P 1'
#
loop_
_entity.id
_entity.type
_entity.pdbx_description
1 polymer ?
#
loop_
_entity_poly.entity_id
_entity_poly.type
_entity_poly.pdbx_seq_one_letter_code
_entity_poly.pdbx_strand_id
1 'polypeptide(L)'
;MDKELSLLLMFMVLWPGIWSLSPPKVSEEDSVADNDSGKTVHLLDKTTIETSTAYEGTFWQITDIHWDHKYSQQGDATRMCHEGYLSSDSNGVYGNYLCDSPWPLVKSALEAMVEIHNKPDFILWTGDNAPHTDDPEPDFTVIFQTVANITGELRSRFQESIPILPVLGNHDAYPRDNFPVAGDEFYGQYLSKGGWSSLLPEDAQQEFRNGGYYGYELPTGVTVLVVNTNLYYGKNPLGIKADDPCGQFAWLRKRLETAQKKNSKVIIAAHAPPGYFERLAIIPYFNDTYNEAYVDLLNEFGTVIMAQIYGHEHTDSFKLFRSPKGDIKSAAFMAPSVTPCYRRSIPGKVAVNPSLRLYLYNSRTLLDYTQYNLDLTVANELLYEEKPIYDDMAELEVVKPEWDVYYRAREAYGLKSLDAVNMAQLYRRLMSDNRLFQEYYLRNSGGYTRFLDGPCDRDCKMHFMCSMVNIKSRDLDKCMGYIDYDTPKVGAQKPQHIKPELNEEL
;
A
#
# COMPACT_ATOMS: atom_id res chain seq x y z
N MET A 1 -30.99 -18.41 58.87
CA MET A 1 -31.68 -18.25 57.56
C MET A 1 -30.64 -18.42 56.47
N ASP A 2 -29.98 -19.57 56.36
CA ASP A 2 -30.51 -20.89 55.97
C ASP A 2 -31.22 -20.88 54.62
N LYS A 3 -30.52 -21.31 53.57
CA LYS A 3 -30.66 -22.67 53.02
C LYS A 3 -29.60 -22.97 51.93
N GLU A 4 -28.77 -23.96 52.23
CA GLU A 4 -28.15 -25.06 51.43
C GLU A 4 -27.63 -24.82 49.99
N LEU A 5 -26.37 -25.14 49.63
CA LEU A 5 -25.56 -26.39 49.59
C LEU A 5 -25.67 -27.23 48.29
N SER A 6 -24.58 -27.19 47.50
CA SER A 6 -23.77 -28.35 47.04
C SER A 6 -24.06 -29.12 45.72
N LEU A 7 -22.93 -29.62 45.17
CA LEU A 7 -22.61 -30.58 44.10
C LEU A 7 -22.58 -30.03 42.64
N LEU A 8 -21.57 -30.30 41.80
CA LEU A 8 -20.73 -31.51 41.72
C LEU A 8 -19.37 -31.25 41.02
N LEU A 9 -18.29 -31.72 41.65
CA LEU A 9 -16.94 -31.96 41.11
C LEU A 9 -16.84 -33.45 40.76
N MET A 10 -16.25 -33.82 39.61
CA MET A 10 -15.43 -35.03 39.37
C MET A 10 -15.48 -35.41 37.88
N PHE A 11 -14.31 -35.54 37.24
CA PHE A 11 -13.83 -36.79 36.63
C PHE A 11 -12.43 -36.57 36.03
N MET A 12 -11.42 -36.99 36.77
CA MET A 12 -10.18 -37.56 36.25
C MET A 12 -10.05 -38.96 36.88
N VAL A 13 -9.52 -39.93 36.13
CA VAL A 13 -8.53 -40.97 36.55
C VAL A 13 -8.50 -42.16 35.55
N LEU A 14 -7.34 -42.28 34.88
CA LEU A 14 -6.52 -43.47 34.51
C LEU A 14 -6.83 -44.42 33.31
N TRP A 15 -5.96 -44.31 32.27
CA TRP A 15 -4.99 -45.27 31.61
C TRP A 15 -5.29 -46.79 31.46
N PRO A 16 -4.53 -47.61 30.66
CA PRO A 16 -3.31 -47.40 29.82
C PRO A 16 -3.46 -47.95 28.36
N GLY A 17 -2.56 -47.93 27.38
CA GLY A 17 -1.14 -47.58 27.19
C GLY A 17 -0.67 -48.05 25.79
N ILE A 18 0.50 -47.53 25.35
CA ILE A 18 1.51 -48.11 24.44
C ILE A 18 1.08 -48.52 23.01
N TRP A 19 1.70 -47.95 21.96
CA TRP A 19 2.63 -48.60 21.01
C TRP A 19 3.03 -47.61 19.91
N SER A 20 4.34 -47.34 19.87
CA SER A 20 5.09 -46.66 18.82
C SER A 20 5.15 -47.50 17.55
N LEU A 21 4.88 -46.95 16.37
CA LEU A 21 5.35 -47.52 15.10
C LEU A 21 5.54 -46.43 14.03
N SER A 22 6.81 -46.11 13.77
CA SER A 22 7.32 -45.77 12.44
C SER A 22 8.32 -46.87 12.06
N PRO A 23 8.76 -46.99 10.80
CA PRO A 23 8.06 -47.15 9.52
C PRO A 23 8.50 -48.49 8.86
N PRO A 24 8.18 -48.80 7.59
CA PRO A 24 9.04 -49.71 6.83
C PRO A 24 9.73 -48.99 5.65
N LYS A 25 11.06 -49.04 5.70
CA LYS A 25 11.95 -49.02 4.54
C LYS A 25 11.61 -50.22 3.65
N VAL A 26 11.60 -50.02 2.33
CA VAL A 26 11.64 -51.13 1.36
C VAL A 26 13.05 -51.19 0.79
N SER A 27 13.59 -52.40 0.82
CA SER A 27 14.93 -52.84 0.46
C SER A 27 15.12 -53.02 -1.04
N GLU A 28 16.36 -52.82 -1.49
CA GLU A 28 16.91 -53.31 -2.76
C GLU A 28 17.31 -54.81 -2.68
N GLU A 29 17.59 -55.35 -3.87
CA GLU A 29 18.15 -56.67 -4.24
C GLU A 29 17.16 -57.83 -4.40
N ASP A 30 16.94 -58.29 -5.65
CA ASP A 30 17.77 -59.37 -6.22
C ASP A 30 17.51 -59.60 -7.73
N SER A 31 18.58 -59.99 -8.41
CA SER A 31 18.76 -60.24 -9.84
C SER A 31 18.31 -61.63 -10.30
N VAL A 32 17.78 -61.78 -11.53
CA VAL A 32 17.99 -62.96 -12.41
C VAL A 32 17.87 -62.54 -13.89
N ALA A 33 18.80 -63.03 -14.72
CA ALA A 33 18.94 -62.85 -16.17
C ALA A 33 18.11 -63.83 -17.01
N ASP A 34 17.74 -63.47 -18.25
CA ASP A 34 18.11 -64.22 -19.47
C ASP A 34 17.75 -63.46 -20.79
N ASN A 35 18.41 -63.86 -21.87
CA ASN A 35 18.62 -63.27 -23.19
C ASN A 35 17.41 -63.20 -24.15
N ASP A 36 17.48 -62.23 -25.08
CA ASP A 36 17.64 -62.43 -26.55
C ASP A 36 16.73 -61.58 -27.46
N SER A 37 17.37 -61.03 -28.50
CA SER A 37 16.86 -60.68 -29.83
C SER A 37 15.90 -59.47 -30.03
N GLY A 38 16.51 -58.37 -30.50
CA GLY A 38 16.09 -57.55 -31.64
C GLY A 38 14.62 -57.12 -31.81
N LYS A 39 14.38 -55.80 -31.74
CA LYS A 39 13.83 -54.97 -32.84
C LYS A 39 13.48 -53.57 -32.34
N THR A 40 13.89 -52.58 -33.12
CA THR A 40 13.56 -51.17 -33.00
C THR A 40 12.03 -50.98 -33.00
N VAL A 41 11.50 -50.38 -31.94
CA VAL A 41 10.16 -49.76 -31.94
C VAL A 41 10.33 -48.36 -31.36
N HIS A 42 10.17 -47.35 -32.21
CA HIS A 42 9.93 -45.98 -31.78
C HIS A 42 8.60 -45.93 -31.02
N LEU A 43 8.65 -45.65 -29.73
CA LEU A 43 7.50 -45.21 -28.96
C LEU A 43 7.86 -43.90 -28.25
N LEU A 44 7.11 -42.88 -28.62
CA LEU A 44 6.98 -41.59 -27.96
C LEU A 44 6.51 -41.76 -26.50
N ASP A 45 6.64 -40.68 -25.75
CA ASP A 45 6.21 -40.45 -24.36
C ASP A 45 7.11 -40.99 -23.23
N LYS A 46 8.01 -40.10 -22.80
CA LYS A 46 7.89 -39.52 -21.46
C LYS A 46 8.05 -38.01 -21.58
N THR A 47 6.93 -37.31 -21.75
CA THR A 47 6.83 -35.93 -21.28
C THR A 47 7.04 -35.98 -19.77
N THR A 48 8.28 -35.75 -19.34
CA THR A 48 8.54 -35.28 -17.99
C THR A 48 7.77 -33.96 -17.88
N ILE A 49 6.58 -34.01 -17.30
CA ILE A 49 5.96 -32.84 -16.71
C ILE A 49 6.87 -32.51 -15.53
N GLU A 50 7.97 -31.81 -15.81
CA GLU A 50 8.60 -30.99 -14.80
C GLU A 50 7.54 -29.98 -14.41
N THR A 51 6.89 -30.25 -13.27
CA THR A 51 6.27 -29.22 -12.47
C THR A 51 7.39 -28.29 -12.02
N SER A 52 7.84 -27.43 -12.95
CA SER A 52 8.54 -26.20 -12.63
C SER A 52 7.62 -25.47 -11.66
N THR A 53 7.94 -25.51 -10.37
CA THR A 53 7.30 -24.67 -9.37
C THR A 53 7.53 -23.25 -9.86
N ALA A 54 6.48 -22.63 -10.40
CA ALA A 54 6.55 -21.27 -10.92
C ALA A 54 7.16 -20.39 -9.82
N TYR A 55 8.24 -19.68 -10.15
CA TYR A 55 8.92 -18.78 -9.22
C TYR A 55 7.91 -17.88 -8.50
N GLU A 56 7.91 -17.93 -7.17
CA GLU A 56 7.17 -17.01 -6.31
C GLU A 56 8.18 -16.07 -5.65
N GLY A 57 8.00 -14.78 -5.88
CA GLY A 57 8.79 -13.71 -5.31
C GLY A 57 7.98 -12.87 -4.35
N THR A 58 8.67 -12.06 -3.57
CA THR A 58 8.05 -11.13 -2.61
C THR A 58 8.58 -9.72 -2.81
N PHE A 59 7.79 -8.72 -2.47
CA PHE A 59 8.28 -7.34 -2.39
C PHE A 59 7.57 -6.57 -1.29
N TRP A 60 8.33 -5.71 -0.60
CA TRP A 60 7.75 -4.79 0.37
C TRP A 60 7.14 -3.57 -0.33
N GLN A 61 6.06 -3.05 0.23
CA GLN A 61 5.64 -1.67 0.03
C GLN A 61 5.65 -0.94 1.38
N ILE A 62 6.32 0.22 1.41
CA ILE A 62 6.26 1.21 2.48
C ILE A 62 5.87 2.55 1.87
N THR A 63 5.00 3.31 2.55
CA THR A 63 4.41 4.52 1.99
C THR A 63 4.03 5.51 3.08
N ASP A 64 3.96 6.80 2.72
CA ASP A 64 3.36 7.86 3.55
C ASP A 64 3.98 7.86 4.95
N ILE A 65 5.31 8.02 4.97
CA ILE A 65 6.12 7.99 6.19
C ILE A 65 5.87 9.24 7.01
N HIS A 66 5.81 10.41 6.35
CA HIS A 66 5.63 11.72 6.96
C HIS A 66 6.41 11.87 8.27
N TRP A 67 7.74 11.90 8.18
CA TRP A 67 8.57 12.07 9.35
C TRP A 67 8.51 13.52 9.85
N ASP A 68 7.98 13.70 11.06
CA ASP A 68 7.96 14.98 11.74
C ASP A 68 9.25 15.19 12.58
N HIS A 69 10.10 16.11 12.13
CA HIS A 69 11.35 16.47 12.80
C HIS A 69 11.13 17.18 14.14
N LYS A 70 9.94 17.74 14.39
CA LYS A 70 9.62 18.56 15.57
C LYS A 70 8.76 17.83 16.59
N TYR A 71 8.42 16.57 16.34
CA TYR A 71 7.63 15.78 17.26
C TYR A 71 8.25 15.75 18.66
N SER A 72 7.40 15.99 19.67
CA SER A 72 7.76 15.95 21.09
C SER A 72 6.70 15.21 21.90
N GLN A 73 7.16 14.40 22.86
CA GLN A 73 6.29 13.74 23.84
C GLN A 73 5.57 14.72 24.77
N GLN A 74 5.99 15.98 24.82
CA GLN A 74 5.36 17.05 25.61
C GLN A 74 4.58 18.04 24.73
N GLY A 75 4.59 17.84 23.41
CA GLY A 75 3.89 18.70 22.47
C GLY A 75 2.37 18.54 22.55
N ASP A 76 1.64 19.58 22.22
CA ASP A 76 0.18 19.58 22.12
C ASP A 76 -0.22 18.79 20.87
N ALA A 77 -0.94 17.68 21.06
CA ALA A 77 -1.41 16.82 19.98
C ALA A 77 -2.33 17.55 18.99
N THR A 78 -3.00 18.62 19.42
CA THR A 78 -3.81 19.48 18.52
C THR A 78 -2.97 20.43 17.66
N ARG A 79 -1.65 20.48 17.93
CA ARG A 79 -0.63 21.28 17.25
C ARG A 79 0.49 20.37 16.72
N MET A 80 0.13 19.24 16.14
CA MET A 80 1.05 18.26 15.53
C MET A 80 2.09 17.68 16.50
N CYS A 81 1.86 17.75 17.81
CA CYS A 81 2.81 17.32 18.84
C CYS A 81 4.15 18.09 18.82
N HIS A 82 4.18 19.32 18.28
CA HIS A 82 5.43 20.07 18.18
C HIS A 82 5.89 20.62 19.52
N GLU A 83 7.21 20.57 19.76
CA GLU A 83 7.87 21.07 21.00
C GLU A 83 7.57 22.54 21.37
N GLY A 84 7.13 23.35 20.41
CA GLY A 84 6.78 24.77 20.63
C GLY A 84 5.44 25.00 21.33
N TYR A 85 4.60 23.97 21.44
CA TYR A 85 3.28 24.04 22.05
C TYR A 85 3.19 22.98 23.15
N LEU A 86 3.39 23.33 24.41
CA LEU A 86 3.41 22.33 25.49
C LEU A 86 2.00 21.95 25.94
N SER A 87 1.79 20.67 26.22
CA SER A 87 0.59 20.12 26.85
C SER A 87 0.92 19.43 28.17
N SER A 88 -0.08 19.31 29.06
CA SER A 88 0.04 18.48 30.26
C SER A 88 -0.07 16.98 29.96
N ASP A 89 -0.68 16.62 28.83
CA ASP A 89 -0.83 15.25 28.39
C ASP A 89 0.44 14.82 27.63
N SER A 90 0.99 13.64 27.97
CA SER A 90 2.18 13.12 27.30
C SER A 90 1.81 12.33 26.06
N ASN A 91 2.46 12.63 24.93
CA ASN A 91 2.43 11.76 23.76
C ASN A 91 3.40 10.59 23.91
N GLY A 92 3.10 9.48 23.25
CA GLY A 92 3.95 8.29 23.29
C GLY A 92 5.19 8.41 22.41
N VAL A 93 6.18 7.55 22.66
CA VAL A 93 7.46 7.57 21.91
C VAL A 93 7.27 7.24 20.43
N TYR A 94 6.31 6.36 20.12
CA TYR A 94 6.04 5.92 18.75
C TYR A 94 4.99 6.76 18.03
N GLY A 95 4.46 7.80 18.68
CA GLY A 95 3.57 8.76 18.02
C GLY A 95 2.26 8.99 18.74
N ASN A 96 1.42 9.78 18.09
CA ASN A 96 0.05 10.09 18.49
C ASN A 96 -0.79 10.12 17.21
N TYR A 97 -2.03 9.61 17.25
CA TYR A 97 -2.92 9.61 16.08
C TYR A 97 -3.23 11.01 15.54
N LEU A 98 -2.98 12.11 16.26
CA LEU A 98 -3.16 13.48 15.75
C LEU A 98 -1.88 14.08 15.13
N CYS A 99 -0.80 13.32 15.06
CA CYS A 99 0.53 13.81 14.72
C CYS A 99 1.17 12.91 13.66
N ASP A 100 2.10 13.49 12.91
CA ASP A 100 2.92 12.74 11.97
C ASP A 100 4.01 11.93 12.67
N SER A 101 4.66 11.03 11.92
CA SER A 101 5.54 10.00 12.48
C SER A 101 6.75 10.62 13.20
N PRO A 102 7.00 10.29 14.48
CA PRO A 102 8.29 10.59 15.08
C PRO A 102 9.37 9.61 14.55
N TRP A 103 10.63 10.02 14.62
CA TRP A 103 11.74 9.18 14.13
C TRP A 103 11.79 7.75 14.73
N PRO A 104 11.47 7.52 16.02
CA PRO A 104 11.38 6.16 16.57
C PRO A 104 10.39 5.26 15.83
N LEU A 105 9.24 5.78 15.38
CA LEU A 105 8.27 5.01 14.59
C LEU A 105 8.84 4.65 13.21
N VAL A 106 9.45 5.62 12.54
CA VAL A 106 10.09 5.40 11.23
C VAL A 106 11.14 4.30 11.32
N LYS A 107 12.05 4.38 12.29
CA LYS A 107 13.08 3.35 12.51
C LYS A 107 12.47 2.00 12.85
N SER A 108 11.45 1.97 13.71
CA SER A 108 10.75 0.74 14.09
C SER A 108 10.13 0.05 12.87
N ALA A 109 9.48 0.79 11.98
CA ALA A 109 8.92 0.25 10.74
C ALA A 109 10.01 -0.35 9.85
N LEU A 110 11.12 0.37 9.64
CA LEU A 110 12.23 -0.09 8.81
C LEU A 110 12.95 -1.31 9.42
N GLU A 111 13.09 -1.36 10.75
CA GLU A 111 13.61 -2.53 11.48
C GLU A 111 12.69 -3.74 11.31
N ALA A 112 11.38 -3.56 11.48
CA ALA A 112 10.39 -4.62 11.32
C ALA A 112 10.41 -5.24 9.92
N MET A 113 10.55 -4.43 8.85
CA MET A 113 10.67 -4.97 7.49
C MET A 113 11.85 -5.96 7.36
N VAL A 114 12.98 -5.67 8.00
CA VAL A 114 14.17 -6.54 7.99
C VAL A 114 13.95 -7.78 8.87
N GLU A 115 13.45 -7.60 10.08
CA GLU A 115 13.23 -8.68 11.05
C GLU A 115 12.20 -9.70 10.51
N ILE A 116 11.13 -9.22 9.87
CA ILE A 116 10.09 -10.05 9.27
C ILE A 116 10.59 -10.71 7.97
N HIS A 117 11.18 -9.92 7.05
CA HIS A 117 11.59 -10.42 5.75
C HIS A 117 12.70 -9.58 5.10
N ASN A 118 13.96 -9.94 5.36
CA ASN A 118 15.15 -9.24 4.87
C ASN A 118 15.62 -9.57 3.45
N LYS A 119 14.94 -10.48 2.73
CA LYS A 119 15.32 -10.90 1.37
C LYS A 119 14.15 -10.83 0.38
N PRO A 120 13.45 -9.68 0.28
CA PRO A 120 12.50 -9.47 -0.81
C PRO A 120 13.24 -9.36 -2.15
N ASP A 121 12.52 -9.57 -3.25
CA ASP A 121 13.03 -9.34 -4.60
C ASP A 121 13.32 -7.85 -4.85
N PHE A 122 12.52 -6.97 -4.24
CA PHE A 122 12.66 -5.52 -4.28
C PHE A 122 11.79 -4.84 -3.20
N ILE A 123 11.98 -3.54 -3.02
CA ILE A 123 11.18 -2.69 -2.13
C ILE A 123 10.57 -1.56 -2.97
N LEU A 124 9.25 -1.37 -2.87
CA LEU A 124 8.57 -0.17 -3.34
C LEU A 124 8.44 0.82 -2.18
N TRP A 125 8.95 2.03 -2.37
CA TRP A 125 8.79 3.12 -1.43
C TRP A 125 7.95 4.20 -2.09
N THR A 126 6.64 4.22 -1.82
CA THR A 126 5.67 5.00 -2.60
C THR A 126 5.48 6.45 -2.12
N GLY A 127 6.53 7.08 -1.58
CA GLY A 127 6.62 8.53 -1.37
C GLY A 127 5.96 9.07 -0.09
N ASP A 128 5.87 10.40 -0.04
CA ASP A 128 5.31 11.21 1.05
C ASP A 128 6.11 11.09 2.35
N ASN A 129 7.24 11.81 2.35
CA ASN A 129 8.25 11.71 3.40
C ASN A 129 8.20 12.86 4.37
N ALA A 130 7.97 14.08 3.89
CA ALA A 130 7.90 15.29 4.73
C ALA A 130 6.55 15.36 5.48
N PRO A 131 6.51 16.01 6.66
CA PRO A 131 5.30 16.04 7.48
C PRO A 131 4.25 17.01 6.90
N HIS A 132 3.01 16.84 7.32
CA HIS A 132 1.94 17.80 7.07
C HIS A 132 2.14 18.98 8.03
N THR A 133 2.96 19.97 7.68
CA THR A 133 3.09 21.21 8.47
C THR A 133 2.87 22.42 7.58
N ASP A 134 2.23 23.46 8.14
CA ASP A 134 1.89 24.69 7.41
C ASP A 134 2.67 25.90 7.95
N ASP A 135 3.12 25.86 9.21
CA ASP A 135 3.84 26.95 9.87
C ASP A 135 5.13 26.47 10.58
N PRO A 136 6.30 26.54 9.91
CA PRO A 136 6.43 26.69 8.46
C PRO A 136 6.14 25.37 7.72
N GLU A 137 5.75 25.50 6.45
CA GLU A 137 5.73 24.39 5.51
C GLU A 137 7.16 23.83 5.27
N PRO A 138 7.34 22.51 5.12
CA PRO A 138 8.65 21.93 4.85
C PRO A 138 9.21 22.43 3.52
N ASP A 139 10.34 23.13 3.57
CA ASP A 139 11.06 23.54 2.36
C ASP A 139 11.93 22.42 1.80
N PHE A 140 12.60 22.67 0.67
CA PHE A 140 13.52 21.70 0.08
C PHE A 140 14.69 21.30 1.01
N THR A 141 15.05 22.11 2.01
CA THR A 141 16.07 21.72 2.99
C THR A 141 15.56 20.57 3.84
N VAL A 142 14.34 20.72 4.40
CA VAL A 142 13.69 19.67 5.20
C VAL A 142 13.39 18.45 4.34
N ILE A 143 12.81 18.63 3.15
CA ILE A 143 12.44 17.53 2.25
C ILE A 143 13.68 16.70 1.88
N PHE A 144 14.75 17.33 1.37
CA PHE A 144 15.93 16.56 0.95
C PHE A 144 16.66 15.91 2.14
N GLN A 145 16.69 16.56 3.31
CA GLN A 145 17.21 15.94 4.53
C GLN A 145 16.40 14.69 4.91
N THR A 146 15.08 14.79 4.87
CA THR A 146 14.14 13.69 5.18
C THR A 146 14.37 12.51 4.23
N VAL A 147 14.34 12.78 2.92
CA VAL A 147 14.53 11.77 1.87
C VAL A 147 15.92 11.13 1.96
N ALA A 148 16.97 11.91 2.20
CA ALA A 148 18.33 11.39 2.33
C ALA A 148 18.49 10.48 3.57
N ASN A 149 17.90 10.86 4.70
CA ASN A 149 17.94 10.06 5.91
C ASN A 149 17.18 8.73 5.73
N ILE A 150 15.95 8.76 5.20
CA ILE A 150 15.18 7.53 4.92
C ILE A 150 15.92 6.64 3.92
N THR A 151 16.53 7.24 2.88
CA THR A 151 17.38 6.52 1.91
C THR A 151 18.55 5.83 2.61
N GLY A 152 19.24 6.52 3.51
CA GLY A 152 20.34 5.96 4.30
C GLY A 152 19.91 4.84 5.25
N GLU A 153 18.76 5.00 5.93
CA GLU A 153 18.22 3.97 6.82
C GLU A 153 17.82 2.71 6.04
N LEU A 154 17.20 2.86 4.86
CA LEU A 154 16.86 1.74 3.98
C LEU A 154 18.10 1.03 3.46
N ARG A 155 19.09 1.77 2.94
CA ARG A 155 20.32 1.19 2.38
C ARG A 155 21.25 0.57 3.43
N SER A 156 21.26 1.08 4.65
CA SER A 156 22.03 0.47 5.75
C SER A 156 21.43 -0.85 6.25
N ARG A 157 20.14 -1.09 6.00
CA ARG A 157 19.38 -2.25 6.49
C ARG A 157 19.25 -3.38 5.49
N PHE A 158 19.10 -3.06 4.21
CA PHE A 158 18.94 -4.04 3.15
C PHE A 158 20.24 -4.24 2.37
N GLN A 159 20.42 -5.45 1.86
CA GLN A 159 21.58 -5.77 1.02
C GLN A 159 21.57 -4.91 -0.25
N GLU A 160 22.75 -4.50 -0.70
CA GLU A 160 22.91 -3.67 -1.91
C GLU A 160 22.25 -4.29 -3.16
N SER A 161 22.21 -5.62 -3.24
CA SER A 161 21.58 -6.35 -4.34
C SER A 161 20.05 -6.25 -4.38
N ILE A 162 19.40 -5.78 -3.31
CA ILE A 162 17.95 -5.61 -3.24
C ILE A 162 17.61 -4.23 -3.84
N PRO A 163 16.90 -4.16 -4.98
CA PRO A 163 16.47 -2.91 -5.56
C PRO A 163 15.48 -2.20 -4.65
N ILE A 164 15.66 -0.89 -4.49
CA ILE A 164 14.73 -0.02 -3.77
C ILE A 164 14.24 0.99 -4.80
N LEU A 165 12.95 0.95 -5.09
CA LEU A 165 12.33 1.71 -6.15
C LEU A 165 11.49 2.83 -5.51
N PRO A 166 12.05 4.03 -5.31
CA PRO A 166 11.32 5.16 -4.78
C PRO A 166 10.33 5.74 -5.79
N VAL A 167 9.23 6.27 -5.27
CA VAL A 167 8.24 7.08 -5.96
C VAL A 167 8.12 8.40 -5.20
N LEU A 168 7.96 9.50 -5.94
CA LEU A 168 7.69 10.82 -5.33
C LEU A 168 6.23 10.89 -4.87
N GLY A 169 6.01 11.35 -3.65
CA GLY A 169 4.69 11.76 -3.17
C GLY A 169 4.43 13.26 -3.31
N ASN A 170 3.19 13.69 -3.10
CA ASN A 170 2.82 15.09 -3.32
C ASN A 170 3.42 16.03 -2.26
N HIS A 171 3.73 15.53 -1.06
CA HIS A 171 4.46 16.25 -0.01
C HIS A 171 5.98 16.27 -0.21
N ASP A 172 6.51 15.58 -1.22
CA ASP A 172 7.94 15.60 -1.53
C ASP A 172 8.35 16.82 -2.38
N ALA A 173 7.52 17.88 -2.48
CA ALA A 173 7.83 19.13 -3.17
C ALA A 173 7.63 20.35 -2.26
N TYR A 174 8.28 21.46 -2.62
CA TYR A 174 8.06 22.75 -1.96
C TYR A 174 7.75 23.87 -2.97
N PRO A 175 6.65 24.63 -2.77
CA PRO A 175 5.52 24.30 -1.87
C PRO A 175 4.94 22.92 -2.19
N ARG A 176 4.22 22.28 -1.25
CA ARG A 176 3.64 20.95 -1.48
C ARG A 176 2.77 20.95 -2.73
N ASP A 177 2.60 19.77 -3.34
CA ASP A 177 1.87 19.53 -4.59
C ASP A 177 2.47 20.17 -5.86
N ASN A 178 3.40 21.13 -5.74
CA ASN A 178 3.94 21.89 -6.87
C ASN A 178 5.03 21.10 -7.63
N PHE A 179 4.60 20.11 -8.42
CA PHE A 179 5.48 19.36 -9.32
C PHE A 179 5.55 20.01 -10.71
N PRO A 180 6.71 20.55 -11.12
CA PRO A 180 6.82 21.25 -12.39
C PRO A 180 6.93 20.29 -13.59
N VAL A 181 6.49 20.76 -14.76
CA VAL A 181 6.91 20.21 -16.05
C VAL A 181 8.35 20.66 -16.31
N ALA A 182 9.28 20.01 -15.62
CA ALA A 182 10.71 20.29 -15.64
C ALA A 182 11.50 19.02 -15.99
N GLY A 183 12.81 19.17 -16.14
CA GLY A 183 13.74 18.06 -16.30
C GLY A 183 14.70 17.95 -15.11
N ASP A 184 15.97 17.77 -15.44
CA ASP A 184 17.04 17.47 -14.48
C ASP A 184 17.20 18.52 -13.38
N GLU A 185 16.88 19.79 -13.67
CA GLU A 185 16.97 20.89 -12.70
C GLU A 185 16.12 20.68 -11.44
N PHE A 186 14.99 19.99 -11.57
CA PHE A 186 14.10 19.66 -10.45
C PHE A 186 14.30 18.21 -10.03
N TYR A 187 14.07 17.28 -10.95
CA TYR A 187 14.08 15.86 -10.62
C TYR A 187 15.49 15.33 -10.30
N GLY A 188 16.53 15.83 -10.95
CA GLY A 188 17.92 15.45 -10.65
C GLY A 188 18.37 15.77 -9.23
N GLN A 189 17.65 16.64 -8.51
CA GLN A 189 17.94 16.95 -7.11
C GLN A 189 17.62 15.77 -6.17
N TYR A 190 16.60 14.95 -6.42
CA TYR A 190 16.35 13.76 -5.58
C TYR A 190 17.44 12.69 -5.76
N LEU A 191 18.00 12.58 -6.97
CA LEU A 191 19.15 11.70 -7.24
C LEU A 191 20.40 12.15 -6.46
N SER A 192 20.68 13.45 -6.46
CA SER A 192 21.92 14.02 -5.90
C SER A 192 21.83 14.35 -4.42
N LYS A 193 20.73 14.98 -3.98
CA LYS A 193 20.51 15.42 -2.59
C LYS A 193 19.71 14.41 -1.77
N GLY A 194 18.74 13.73 -2.38
CA GLY A 194 17.96 12.67 -1.74
C GLY A 194 18.68 11.31 -1.71
N GLY A 195 19.84 11.18 -2.38
CA GLY A 195 20.64 9.95 -2.40
C GLY A 195 20.12 8.86 -3.35
N TRP A 196 19.10 9.13 -4.17
CA TRP A 196 18.48 8.12 -5.04
C TRP A 196 19.38 7.64 -6.19
N SER A 197 20.46 8.36 -6.50
CA SER A 197 21.51 7.88 -7.41
C SER A 197 22.19 6.60 -6.90
N SER A 198 22.19 6.35 -5.60
CA SER A 198 22.65 5.08 -5.02
C SER A 198 21.59 3.97 -5.09
N LEU A 199 20.32 4.31 -5.31
CA LEU A 199 19.22 3.36 -5.35
C LEU A 199 18.97 2.81 -6.75
N LEU A 200 19.09 3.67 -7.76
CA LEU A 200 18.62 3.43 -9.12
C LEU A 200 19.77 3.14 -10.08
N PRO A 201 19.60 2.20 -11.03
CA PRO A 201 20.56 2.01 -12.11
C PRO A 201 20.58 3.23 -13.05
N GLU A 202 21.66 3.40 -13.80
CA GLU A 202 21.93 4.57 -14.64
C GLU A 202 20.82 4.86 -15.66
N ASP A 203 20.24 3.84 -16.28
CA ASP A 203 19.14 3.98 -17.24
C ASP A 203 17.86 4.49 -16.57
N ALA A 204 17.52 3.98 -15.38
CA ALA A 204 16.42 4.49 -14.59
C ALA A 204 16.67 5.93 -14.11
N GLN A 205 17.91 6.28 -13.74
CA GLN A 205 18.27 7.66 -13.40
C GLN A 205 18.05 8.61 -14.58
N GLN A 206 18.42 8.22 -15.80
CA GLN A 206 18.22 9.04 -16.99
C GLN A 206 16.74 9.29 -17.29
N GLU A 207 15.88 8.30 -17.11
CA GLU A 207 14.43 8.49 -17.22
C GLU A 207 13.89 9.38 -16.10
N PHE A 208 14.31 9.13 -14.86
CA PHE A 208 13.88 9.87 -13.68
C PHE A 208 14.14 11.37 -13.82
N ARG A 209 15.28 11.77 -14.41
CA ARG A 209 15.60 13.18 -14.68
C ARG A 209 14.59 13.89 -15.59
N ASN A 210 13.81 13.17 -16.40
CA ASN A 210 12.84 13.79 -17.32
C ASN A 210 11.54 14.23 -16.64
N GLY A 211 11.16 13.58 -15.54
CA GLY A 211 9.83 13.79 -14.96
C GLY A 211 9.53 13.04 -13.66
N GLY A 212 10.54 12.47 -12.99
CA GLY A 212 10.36 11.67 -11.79
C GLY A 212 9.79 10.26 -12.01
N TYR A 213 9.72 9.80 -13.26
CA TYR A 213 9.22 8.48 -13.66
C TYR A 213 10.34 7.64 -14.28
N TYR A 214 10.25 6.31 -14.19
CA TYR A 214 11.23 5.38 -14.76
C TYR A 214 10.71 3.94 -14.80
N GLY A 215 11.38 3.10 -15.58
CA GLY A 215 11.14 1.65 -15.60
C GLY A 215 12.26 0.87 -14.93
N TYR A 216 11.91 -0.27 -14.31
CA TYR A 216 12.87 -1.24 -13.78
C TYR A 216 12.46 -2.66 -14.19
N GLU A 217 13.34 -3.40 -14.87
CA GLU A 217 13.09 -4.77 -15.30
C GLU A 217 13.61 -5.77 -14.25
N LEU A 218 12.70 -6.54 -13.64
CA LEU A 218 13.05 -7.55 -12.65
C LEU A 218 13.65 -8.79 -13.34
N PRO A 219 14.48 -9.60 -12.65
CA PRO A 219 15.00 -10.86 -13.19
C PRO A 219 13.92 -11.85 -13.63
N THR A 220 12.71 -11.73 -13.07
CA THR A 220 11.54 -12.53 -13.43
C THR A 220 10.93 -12.18 -14.79
N GLY A 221 11.41 -11.11 -15.43
CA GLY A 221 10.85 -10.54 -16.66
C GLY A 221 9.65 -9.62 -16.44
N VAL A 222 9.20 -9.42 -15.19
CA VAL A 222 8.20 -8.41 -14.83
C VAL A 222 8.85 -7.03 -14.85
N THR A 223 8.19 -6.03 -15.44
CA THR A 223 8.66 -4.65 -15.41
C THR A 223 7.87 -3.84 -14.39
N VAL A 224 8.56 -3.18 -13.45
CA VAL A 224 7.96 -2.16 -12.59
C VAL A 224 8.05 -0.82 -13.32
N LEU A 225 6.92 -0.15 -13.53
CA LEU A 225 6.88 1.19 -14.08
C LEU A 225 6.49 2.15 -12.96
N VAL A 226 7.45 2.97 -12.53
CA VAL A 226 7.23 4.05 -11.58
C VAL A 226 6.72 5.27 -12.33
N VAL A 227 5.52 5.71 -11.97
CA VAL A 227 4.80 6.83 -12.59
C VAL A 227 4.70 7.96 -11.58
N ASN A 228 5.11 9.16 -11.98
CA ASN A 228 4.92 10.37 -11.20
C ASN A 228 3.50 10.93 -11.42
N THR A 229 2.56 10.47 -10.59
CA THR A 229 1.17 10.93 -10.64
C THR A 229 0.95 12.32 -10.06
N ASN A 230 1.95 12.91 -9.38
CA ASN A 230 1.88 14.29 -8.89
C ASN A 230 1.78 15.32 -10.03
N LEU A 231 2.28 14.96 -11.22
CA LEU A 231 2.08 15.75 -12.45
C LEU A 231 0.61 15.85 -12.87
N TYR A 232 -0.22 14.89 -12.46
CA TYR A 232 -1.65 14.81 -12.79
C TYR A 232 -2.56 15.31 -11.66
N TYR A 233 -1.98 15.53 -10.48
CA TYR A 233 -2.70 15.88 -9.27
C TYR A 233 -3.48 17.18 -9.45
N GLY A 234 -4.75 17.19 -9.06
CA GLY A 234 -5.68 18.30 -9.27
C GLY A 234 -5.25 19.57 -8.55
N LYS A 235 -4.43 19.44 -7.49
CA LYS A 235 -3.87 20.58 -6.77
C LYS A 235 -2.57 21.11 -7.35
N ASN A 236 -1.91 20.39 -8.24
CA ASN A 236 -0.65 20.83 -8.84
C ASN A 236 -0.90 21.93 -9.89
N PRO A 237 -0.66 23.22 -9.59
CA PRO A 237 -0.96 24.30 -10.53
C PRO A 237 0.06 24.37 -11.69
N LEU A 238 1.20 23.68 -11.57
CA LEU A 238 2.30 23.71 -12.53
C LEU A 238 2.15 22.64 -13.61
N GLY A 239 1.53 21.50 -13.28
CA GLY A 239 1.32 20.37 -14.19
C GLY A 239 0.15 20.56 -15.17
N ILE A 240 -0.93 21.21 -14.74
CA ILE A 240 -2.26 21.24 -15.41
C ILE A 240 -2.28 21.91 -16.81
N LYS A 241 -1.19 22.57 -17.23
CA LYS A 241 -1.14 23.31 -18.49
C LYS A 241 -0.64 22.50 -19.70
N ALA A 242 -0.06 21.33 -19.47
CA ALA A 242 0.54 20.53 -20.55
C ALA A 242 -0.38 19.39 -20.97
N ASP A 243 -0.51 19.10 -22.27
CA ASP A 243 -1.31 17.95 -22.73
C ASP A 243 -0.70 16.62 -22.26
N ASP A 244 0.63 16.52 -22.27
CA ASP A 244 1.39 15.39 -21.73
C ASP A 244 2.56 15.90 -20.87
N PRO A 245 2.33 16.15 -19.56
CA PRO A 245 3.35 16.62 -18.62
C PRO A 245 4.59 15.72 -18.65
N CYS A 246 5.74 16.31 -18.96
CA CYS A 246 7.04 15.63 -19.10
C CYS A 246 7.06 14.46 -20.11
N GLY A 247 6.10 14.38 -21.05
CA GLY A 247 5.99 13.28 -22.02
C GLY A 247 5.65 11.92 -21.39
N GLN A 248 5.12 11.93 -20.16
CA GLN A 248 4.92 10.73 -19.35
C GLN A 248 3.86 9.78 -19.92
N PHE A 249 2.77 10.28 -20.52
CA PHE A 249 1.76 9.44 -21.17
C PHE A 249 2.34 8.72 -22.40
N ALA A 250 3.08 9.44 -23.25
CA ALA A 250 3.74 8.85 -24.40
C ALA A 250 4.77 7.79 -23.97
N TRP A 251 5.55 8.08 -22.93
CA TRP A 251 6.50 7.13 -22.34
C TRP A 251 5.80 5.88 -21.79
N LEU A 252 4.75 6.05 -20.97
CA LEU A 252 4.03 4.95 -20.34
C LEU A 252 3.38 4.04 -21.37
N ARG A 253 2.72 4.61 -22.38
CA ARG A 253 2.17 3.85 -23.52
C ARG A 253 3.24 3.02 -24.21
N LYS A 254 4.38 3.61 -24.56
CA LYS A 254 5.47 2.90 -25.23
C LYS A 254 6.01 1.73 -24.38
N ARG A 255 6.14 1.92 -23.06
CA ARG A 255 6.57 0.87 -22.13
C ARG A 255 5.55 -0.28 -22.06
N LEU A 256 4.25 0.03 -21.98
CA LEU A 256 3.18 -0.96 -21.98
C LEU A 256 3.08 -1.74 -23.30
N GLU A 257 3.20 -1.07 -24.45
CA GLU A 257 3.28 -1.71 -25.77
C GLU A 257 4.48 -2.65 -25.88
N THR A 258 5.62 -2.27 -25.31
CA THR A 258 6.82 -3.09 -25.30
C THR A 258 6.60 -4.35 -24.47
N ALA A 259 6.03 -4.22 -23.27
CA ALA A 259 5.69 -5.37 -22.44
C ALA A 259 4.67 -6.30 -23.12
N GLN A 260 3.67 -5.74 -23.79
CA GLN A 260 2.70 -6.50 -24.57
C GLN A 260 3.38 -7.32 -25.68
N LYS A 261 4.29 -6.71 -26.45
CA LYS A 261 5.06 -7.38 -27.52
C LYS A 261 5.97 -8.48 -26.97
N LYS A 262 6.53 -8.29 -25.77
CA LYS A 262 7.36 -9.28 -25.06
C LYS A 262 6.55 -10.36 -24.34
N ASN A 263 5.22 -10.25 -24.28
CA ASN A 263 4.35 -11.09 -23.44
C ASN A 263 4.79 -11.12 -21.96
N SER A 264 5.32 -9.99 -21.48
CA SER A 264 5.71 -9.77 -20.08
C SER A 264 4.61 -9.03 -19.31
N LYS A 265 4.71 -9.04 -17.98
CA LYS A 265 3.77 -8.35 -17.09
C LYS A 265 4.36 -7.07 -16.54
N VAL A 266 3.46 -6.16 -16.17
CA VAL A 266 3.81 -4.85 -15.61
C VAL A 266 3.17 -4.66 -14.25
N ILE A 267 3.95 -4.14 -13.30
CA ILE A 267 3.46 -3.54 -12.06
C ILE A 267 3.54 -2.02 -12.25
N ILE A 268 2.42 -1.32 -12.10
CA ILE A 268 2.43 0.15 -12.03
C ILE A 268 2.65 0.53 -10.57
N ALA A 269 3.60 1.41 -10.29
CA ALA A 269 3.82 2.00 -8.97
C ALA A 269 3.73 3.52 -9.07
N ALA A 270 2.96 4.13 -8.19
CA ALA A 270 2.73 5.57 -8.15
C ALA A 270 2.35 5.98 -6.73
N HIS A 271 2.32 7.29 -6.44
CA HIS A 271 1.91 7.77 -5.12
C HIS A 271 0.38 7.88 -5.04
N ALA A 272 -0.20 8.96 -5.57
CA ALA A 272 -1.65 9.16 -5.58
C ALA A 272 -2.33 8.28 -6.65
N PRO A 273 -3.41 7.55 -6.31
CA PRO A 273 -4.21 6.82 -7.28
C PRO A 273 -5.13 7.75 -8.09
N PRO A 274 -5.57 7.35 -9.30
CA PRO A 274 -6.65 8.06 -9.98
C PRO A 274 -7.98 7.89 -9.24
N GLY A 275 -8.96 8.72 -9.61
CA GLY A 275 -10.30 8.73 -9.03
C GLY A 275 -10.34 9.41 -7.67
N TYR A 276 -11.03 8.79 -6.72
CA TYR A 276 -11.56 9.47 -5.53
C TYR A 276 -11.23 8.71 -4.25
N PHE A 277 -11.13 9.43 -3.15
CA PHE A 277 -11.03 8.83 -1.82
C PHE A 277 -12.30 8.03 -1.49
N GLU A 278 -12.16 6.79 -1.01
CA GLU A 278 -13.28 5.88 -0.78
C GLU A 278 -14.12 6.21 0.46
N ARG A 279 -13.52 6.81 1.49
CA ARG A 279 -14.27 7.24 2.68
C ARG A 279 -15.15 8.45 2.40
N LEU A 280 -14.80 9.25 1.39
CA LEU A 280 -15.60 10.39 0.94
C LEU A 280 -15.35 10.72 -0.54
N ALA A 281 -16.06 10.01 -1.41
CA ALA A 281 -15.91 10.10 -2.86
C ALA A 281 -16.58 11.37 -3.44
N ILE A 282 -15.97 12.55 -3.19
CA ILE A 282 -16.49 13.85 -3.66
C ILE A 282 -15.46 14.57 -4.54
N ILE A 283 -14.20 14.57 -4.13
CA ILE A 283 -13.14 15.33 -4.80
C ILE A 283 -12.18 14.34 -5.46
N PRO A 284 -11.93 14.43 -6.78
CA PRO A 284 -10.97 13.57 -7.43
C PRO A 284 -9.54 14.01 -7.07
N TYR A 285 -8.63 13.05 -7.00
CA TYR A 285 -7.22 13.35 -6.80
C TYR A 285 -6.61 14.00 -8.03
N PHE A 286 -6.97 13.53 -9.23
CA PHE A 286 -6.39 14.03 -10.47
C PHE A 286 -7.26 15.13 -11.07
N ASN A 287 -6.66 15.98 -11.90
CA ASN A 287 -7.42 16.76 -12.86
C ASN A 287 -8.25 15.81 -13.76
N ASP A 288 -9.52 16.15 -14.02
CA ASP A 288 -10.45 15.29 -14.76
C ASP A 288 -9.88 14.83 -16.12
N THR A 289 -9.23 15.70 -16.88
CA THR A 289 -8.67 15.36 -18.18
C THR A 289 -7.57 14.30 -18.07
N TYR A 290 -6.66 14.46 -17.10
CA TYR A 290 -5.61 13.48 -16.87
C TYR A 290 -6.14 12.19 -16.26
N ASN A 291 -7.13 12.29 -15.37
CA ASN A 291 -7.80 11.13 -14.82
C ASN A 291 -8.42 10.26 -15.92
N GLU A 292 -9.15 10.88 -16.86
CA GLU A 292 -9.73 10.18 -18.00
C GLU A 292 -8.65 9.53 -18.88
N ALA A 293 -7.64 10.29 -19.29
CA ALA A 293 -6.57 9.80 -20.15
C ALA A 293 -5.78 8.66 -19.51
N TYR A 294 -5.48 8.78 -18.21
CA TYR A 294 -4.75 7.76 -17.45
C TYR A 294 -5.57 6.48 -17.30
N VAL A 295 -6.83 6.58 -16.89
CA VAL A 295 -7.73 5.43 -16.75
C VAL A 295 -7.95 4.72 -18.09
N ASP A 296 -8.10 5.46 -19.19
CA ASP A 296 -8.25 4.87 -20.52
C ASP A 296 -6.99 4.14 -20.98
N LEU A 297 -5.81 4.74 -20.77
CA LEU A 297 -4.54 4.12 -21.08
C LEU A 297 -4.35 2.81 -20.29
N LEU A 298 -4.61 2.81 -18.99
CA LEU A 298 -4.45 1.59 -18.18
C LEU A 298 -5.47 0.51 -18.54
N ASN A 299 -6.70 0.88 -18.88
CA ASN A 299 -7.73 -0.05 -19.35
C ASN A 299 -7.36 -0.72 -20.68
N GLU A 300 -6.75 0.02 -21.61
CA GLU A 300 -6.27 -0.50 -22.89
C GLU A 300 -5.25 -1.63 -22.70
N PHE A 301 -4.37 -1.49 -21.70
CA PHE A 301 -3.30 -2.45 -21.40
C PHE A 301 -3.58 -3.34 -20.19
N GLY A 302 -4.83 -3.44 -19.72
CA GLY A 302 -5.13 -4.18 -18.48
C GLY A 302 -4.81 -5.68 -18.51
N THR A 303 -4.62 -6.29 -19.69
CA THR A 303 -4.12 -7.68 -19.78
C THR A 303 -2.61 -7.80 -19.56
N VAL A 304 -1.86 -6.70 -19.70
CA VAL A 304 -0.41 -6.60 -19.46
C VAL A 304 -0.13 -6.21 -18.01
N ILE A 305 -0.95 -5.32 -17.46
CA ILE A 305 -0.84 -4.83 -16.08
C ILE A 305 -1.35 -5.90 -15.11
N MET A 306 -0.45 -6.45 -14.28
CA MET A 306 -0.82 -7.45 -13.27
C MET A 306 -1.22 -6.85 -11.92
N ALA A 307 -0.71 -5.65 -11.60
CA ALA A 307 -1.06 -4.90 -10.40
C ALA A 307 -0.74 -3.42 -10.59
N GLN A 308 -1.47 -2.58 -9.86
CA GLN A 308 -1.14 -1.18 -9.68
C GLN A 308 -1.03 -0.91 -8.18
N ILE A 309 0.00 -0.21 -7.74
CA ILE A 309 0.40 -0.08 -6.33
C ILE A 309 0.53 1.40 -6.00
N TYR A 310 -0.24 1.84 -5.00
CA TYR A 310 -0.40 3.25 -4.62
C TYR A 310 -0.31 3.46 -3.09
N GLY A 311 -0.08 4.71 -2.68
CA GLY A 311 -0.15 5.19 -1.30
C GLY A 311 -1.22 6.27 -1.15
N HIS A 312 -0.85 7.42 -0.57
CA HIS A 312 -1.59 8.71 -0.52
C HIS A 312 -2.88 8.72 0.32
N GLU A 313 -3.71 7.68 0.22
CA GLU A 313 -4.99 7.62 0.93
C GLU A 313 -4.82 7.31 2.44
N HIS A 314 -3.60 6.93 2.85
CA HIS A 314 -3.21 6.45 4.19
C HIS A 314 -3.97 5.21 4.68
N THR A 315 -4.93 4.72 3.90
CA THR A 315 -5.90 3.70 4.30
C THR A 315 -5.79 2.48 3.38
N ASP A 316 -6.20 1.33 3.89
CA ASP A 316 -6.16 0.07 3.15
C ASP A 316 -7.35 -0.03 2.19
N SER A 317 -7.08 0.03 0.90
CA SER A 317 -8.13 0.05 -0.12
C SER A 317 -7.71 -0.64 -1.42
N PHE A 318 -8.68 -0.85 -2.30
CA PHE A 318 -8.43 -1.31 -3.67
C PHE A 318 -9.40 -0.64 -4.66
N LYS A 319 -8.94 -0.46 -5.91
CA LYS A 319 -9.75 0.05 -7.03
C LYS A 319 -9.72 -0.93 -8.19
N LEU A 320 -10.80 -1.01 -8.95
CA LEU A 320 -10.95 -1.87 -10.10
C LEU A 320 -11.14 -1.04 -11.36
N PHE A 321 -10.27 -1.29 -12.33
CA PHE A 321 -10.27 -0.59 -13.61
C PHE A 321 -11.19 -1.33 -14.57
N ARG A 322 -12.20 -0.63 -15.09
CA ARG A 322 -13.25 -1.20 -15.92
C ARG A 322 -13.18 -0.68 -17.34
N SER A 323 -13.32 -1.58 -18.30
CA SER A 323 -13.56 -1.19 -19.69
C SER A 323 -14.92 -0.48 -19.83
N PRO A 324 -15.15 0.27 -20.92
CA PRO A 324 -16.46 0.84 -21.22
C PRO A 324 -17.60 -0.19 -21.32
N LYS A 325 -17.26 -1.47 -21.55
CA LYS A 325 -18.23 -2.59 -21.57
C LYS A 325 -18.54 -3.15 -20.18
N GLY A 326 -17.83 -2.67 -19.15
CA GLY A 326 -18.00 -3.05 -17.75
C GLY A 326 -17.08 -4.18 -17.27
N ASP A 327 -16.21 -4.73 -18.12
CA ASP A 327 -15.26 -5.78 -17.73
C ASP A 327 -14.18 -5.20 -16.82
N ILE A 328 -13.89 -5.87 -15.69
CA ILE A 328 -12.73 -5.54 -14.86
C ILE A 328 -11.47 -6.00 -15.58
N LYS A 329 -10.53 -5.08 -15.80
CA LYS A 329 -9.29 -5.31 -16.55
C LYS A 329 -8.07 -5.47 -15.65
N SER A 330 -7.97 -4.68 -14.58
CA SER A 330 -6.89 -4.76 -13.60
C SER A 330 -7.37 -4.25 -12.24
N ALA A 331 -6.57 -4.52 -11.20
CA ALA A 331 -6.80 -4.05 -9.84
C ALA A 331 -5.64 -3.17 -9.37
N ALA A 332 -5.99 -2.15 -8.60
CA ALA A 332 -5.07 -1.27 -7.90
C ALA A 332 -5.20 -1.48 -6.39
N PHE A 333 -4.10 -1.40 -5.67
CA PHE A 333 -4.02 -1.59 -4.23
C PHE A 333 -3.40 -0.35 -3.61
N MET A 334 -4.13 0.27 -2.68
CA MET A 334 -3.63 1.36 -1.85
C MET A 334 -3.19 0.76 -0.52
N ALA A 335 -1.95 1.04 -0.13
CA ALA A 335 -1.44 0.62 1.16
C ALA A 335 -1.70 1.69 2.22
N PRO A 336 -2.03 1.28 3.46
CA PRO A 336 -2.10 2.19 4.58
C PRO A 336 -0.71 2.74 4.94
N SER A 337 -0.69 3.93 5.56
CA SER A 337 0.52 4.70 5.84
C SER A 337 1.31 4.17 7.04
N VAL A 338 2.59 4.57 7.13
CA VAL A 338 3.35 4.49 8.38
C VAL A 338 2.89 5.58 9.33
N THR A 339 2.63 6.80 8.85
CA THR A 339 2.09 7.85 9.72
C THR A 339 0.71 7.47 10.25
N PRO A 340 0.44 7.66 11.56
CA PRO A 340 -0.90 7.48 12.12
C PRO A 340 -1.78 8.74 11.96
N CYS A 341 -1.23 9.81 11.38
CA CYS A 341 -1.77 11.16 11.44
C CYS A 341 -3.21 11.28 10.94
N TYR A 342 -4.06 11.79 11.82
CA TYR A 342 -5.44 12.13 11.59
C TYR A 342 -5.67 13.63 11.74
N ARG A 343 -5.98 14.27 10.61
CA ARG A 343 -6.45 15.66 10.57
C ARG A 343 -7.98 15.69 10.55
N ARG A 344 -8.57 16.02 11.71
CA ARG A 344 -10.04 16.12 11.91
C ARG A 344 -10.75 17.07 10.96
N SER A 345 -10.04 18.07 10.47
CA SER A 345 -10.59 19.07 9.56
C SER A 345 -10.80 18.54 8.14
N ILE A 346 -10.20 17.39 7.79
CA ILE A 346 -10.34 16.76 6.49
C ILE A 346 -11.52 15.77 6.51
N PRO A 347 -12.61 16.06 5.79
CA PRO A 347 -13.79 15.20 5.79
C PRO A 347 -13.48 13.77 5.28
N GLY A 348 -13.98 12.76 5.99
CA GLY A 348 -13.76 11.34 5.67
C GLY A 348 -12.40 10.78 6.11
N LYS A 349 -11.42 11.62 6.47
CA LYS A 349 -10.11 11.16 6.97
C LYS A 349 -10.31 10.45 8.31
N VAL A 350 -9.47 9.45 8.56
CA VAL A 350 -9.48 8.65 9.79
C VAL A 350 -8.05 8.42 10.24
N ALA A 351 -7.84 8.23 11.53
CA ALA A 351 -6.59 7.70 12.04
C ALA A 351 -6.40 6.25 11.57
N VAL A 352 -5.15 5.89 11.34
CA VAL A 352 -4.77 4.51 11.00
C VAL A 352 -3.69 4.03 11.95
N ASN A 353 -3.65 2.74 12.20
CA ASN A 353 -2.47 2.14 12.81
C ASN A 353 -1.31 2.16 11.80
N PRO A 354 -0.09 2.53 12.21
CA PRO A 354 1.10 2.44 11.35
C PRO A 354 1.21 1.08 10.70
N SER A 355 1.51 1.05 9.40
CA SER A 355 1.33 -0.16 8.61
C SER A 355 2.44 -0.42 7.60
N LEU A 356 2.66 -1.71 7.29
CA LEU A 356 3.60 -2.22 6.29
C LEU A 356 2.95 -3.33 5.48
N ARG A 357 3.28 -3.46 4.19
CA ARG A 357 2.68 -4.49 3.33
C ARG A 357 3.72 -5.30 2.59
N LEU A 358 3.67 -6.63 2.73
CA LEU A 358 4.49 -7.57 1.97
C LEU A 358 3.64 -8.29 0.92
N TYR A 359 3.97 -8.10 -0.35
CA TYR A 359 3.28 -8.77 -1.46
C TYR A 359 3.94 -10.10 -1.81
N LEU A 360 3.13 -11.04 -2.29
CA LEU A 360 3.54 -12.28 -2.92
C LEU A 360 3.11 -12.26 -4.38
N TYR A 361 4.04 -12.54 -5.30
CA TYR A 361 3.78 -12.47 -6.75
C TYR A 361 4.54 -13.55 -7.52
N ASN A 362 4.15 -13.76 -8.78
CA ASN A 362 4.95 -14.49 -9.75
C ASN A 362 5.04 -13.71 -11.06
N SER A 363 5.67 -14.27 -12.09
CA SER A 363 5.84 -13.59 -13.39
C SER A 363 4.54 -13.28 -14.15
N ARG A 364 3.37 -13.72 -13.64
CA ARG A 364 2.07 -13.62 -14.31
C ARG A 364 1.03 -12.81 -13.54
N THR A 365 1.03 -12.86 -12.22
CA THR A 365 -0.04 -12.28 -11.40
C THR A 365 0.40 -11.96 -9.98
N LEU A 366 -0.36 -11.09 -9.32
CA LEU A 366 -0.25 -10.86 -7.89
C LEU A 366 -1.01 -11.97 -7.15
N LEU A 367 -0.30 -12.69 -6.28
CA LEU A 367 -0.84 -13.83 -5.58
C LEU A 367 -1.53 -13.39 -4.30
N ASP A 368 -0.84 -12.67 -3.42
CA ASP A 368 -1.35 -12.26 -2.12
C ASP A 368 -0.67 -10.97 -1.63
N TYR A 369 -1.17 -10.43 -0.52
CA TYR A 369 -0.35 -9.60 0.35
C TYR A 369 -0.63 -9.92 1.82
N THR A 370 0.39 -9.75 2.65
CA THR A 370 0.28 -9.74 4.10
C THR A 370 0.35 -8.29 4.57
N GLN A 371 -0.70 -7.84 5.23
CA GLN A 371 -0.74 -6.54 5.90
C GLN A 371 -0.21 -6.71 7.31
N TYR A 372 0.79 -5.94 7.66
CA TYR A 372 1.29 -5.78 9.02
C TYR A 372 0.83 -4.43 9.56
N ASN A 373 0.58 -4.36 10.87
CA ASN A 373 0.34 -3.11 11.55
C ASN A 373 1.05 -3.09 12.91
N LEU A 374 1.24 -1.89 13.42
CA LEU A 374 1.60 -1.63 14.80
C LEU A 374 0.36 -1.05 15.50
N ASP A 375 -0.15 -1.73 16.53
CA ASP A 375 -1.14 -1.09 17.40
C ASP A 375 -0.46 0.02 18.20
N LEU A 376 -0.62 1.26 17.73
CA LEU A 376 0.07 2.42 18.30
C LEU A 376 -0.34 2.67 19.75
N THR A 377 -1.54 2.27 20.17
CA THR A 377 -1.96 2.41 21.56
C THR A 377 -1.16 1.47 22.44
N VAL A 378 -1.11 0.18 22.08
CA VAL A 378 -0.34 -0.84 22.81
C VAL A 378 1.15 -0.51 22.80
N ALA A 379 1.70 -0.11 21.65
CA ALA A 379 3.11 0.24 21.49
C ALA A 379 3.56 1.37 22.43
N ASN A 380 2.66 2.32 22.69
CA ASN A 380 2.92 3.44 23.60
C ASN A 380 2.74 3.07 25.08
N GLU A 381 1.97 2.03 25.41
CA GLU A 381 1.76 1.55 26.78
C GLU A 381 2.93 0.67 27.28
N LEU A 382 3.53 -0.15 26.40
CA LEU A 382 4.62 -1.08 26.73
C LEU A 382 5.90 -0.41 27.26
N LEU A 383 6.04 0.91 27.08
CA LEU A 383 7.18 1.69 27.59
C LEU A 383 7.01 2.16 29.04
N TYR A 384 5.81 2.03 29.61
CA TYR A 384 5.50 2.46 30.97
C TYR A 384 5.39 1.30 31.97
N GLU A 385 5.71 0.06 31.57
CA GLU A 385 5.87 -1.03 32.54
C GLU A 385 7.12 -0.77 33.40
N GLU A 386 6.91 -0.21 34.60
CA GLU A 386 7.92 -0.09 35.64
C GLU A 386 8.47 -1.48 35.99
N LYS A 387 9.69 -1.82 35.51
CA LYS A 387 10.43 -2.95 36.09
C LYS A 387 10.63 -2.66 37.60
N PRO A 388 10.37 -3.64 38.48
CA PRO A 388 10.49 -3.43 39.92
C PRO A 388 11.91 -2.98 40.30
N ILE A 389 11.98 -1.94 41.13
CA ILE A 389 13.18 -1.28 41.68
C ILE A 389 13.92 -2.25 42.63
N TYR A 390 14.51 -3.32 42.09
CA TYR A 390 15.30 -4.26 42.89
C TYR A 390 16.64 -4.66 42.25
N ASP A 391 17.07 -4.02 41.16
CA ASP A 391 18.39 -4.28 40.59
C ASP A 391 19.04 -2.99 40.07
N ASP A 392 19.97 -2.42 40.84
CA ASP A 392 20.71 -1.18 40.56
C ASP A 392 21.65 -1.28 39.33
N MET A 393 21.56 -2.36 38.54
CA MET A 393 22.38 -2.62 37.36
C MET A 393 21.60 -3.17 36.15
N ALA A 394 20.27 -3.26 36.20
CA ALA A 394 19.52 -3.68 35.02
C ALA A 394 19.46 -2.52 34.02
N GLU A 395 20.20 -2.64 32.90
CA GLU A 395 19.96 -1.82 31.71
C GLU A 395 18.45 -1.83 31.42
N LEU A 396 17.85 -0.64 31.33
CA LEU A 396 16.46 -0.45 30.89
C LEU A 396 16.31 -1.12 29.52
N GLU A 397 15.84 -2.36 29.54
CA GLU A 397 15.53 -3.11 28.34
C GLU A 397 14.30 -2.46 27.71
N VAL A 398 14.54 -1.55 26.76
CA VAL A 398 13.48 -0.87 26.01
C VAL A 398 12.72 -1.95 25.26
N VAL A 399 11.49 -2.23 25.70
CA VAL A 399 10.58 -3.14 24.99
C VAL A 399 10.33 -2.56 23.60
N LYS A 400 10.81 -3.26 22.58
CA LYS A 400 10.59 -2.85 21.19
C LYS A 400 9.11 -3.09 20.83
N PRO A 401 8.48 -2.17 20.07
CA PRO A 401 7.14 -2.36 19.54
C PRO A 401 7.15 -3.53 18.55
N GLU A 402 6.18 -4.43 18.70
CA GLU A 402 6.01 -5.58 17.82
C GLU A 402 5.10 -5.22 16.64
N TRP A 403 5.52 -5.56 15.42
CA TRP A 403 4.75 -5.38 14.20
C TRP A 403 4.12 -6.71 13.80
N ASP A 404 2.81 -6.82 13.95
CA ASP A 404 2.09 -8.08 13.81
C ASP A 404 1.42 -8.24 12.46
N VAL A 405 1.20 -9.50 12.07
CA VAL A 405 0.32 -9.82 10.93
C VAL A 405 -1.09 -9.39 11.28
N TYR A 406 -1.58 -8.35 10.62
CA TYR A 406 -2.97 -7.91 10.76
C TYR A 406 -3.91 -8.81 9.96
N TYR A 407 -3.60 -9.06 8.68
CA TYR A 407 -4.30 -10.08 7.88
C TYR A 407 -3.52 -10.45 6.61
N ARG A 408 -3.89 -11.60 6.03
CA ARG A 408 -3.49 -12.00 4.67
C ARG A 408 -4.68 -11.88 3.74
N ALA A 409 -4.53 -11.21 2.60
CA ALA A 409 -5.66 -10.83 1.76
C ALA A 409 -6.44 -12.05 1.23
N ARG A 410 -5.75 -13.07 0.73
CA ARG A 410 -6.40 -14.29 0.24
C ARG A 410 -7.15 -15.04 1.34
N GLU A 411 -6.57 -15.13 2.53
CA GLU A 411 -7.18 -15.80 3.67
C GLU A 411 -8.43 -15.04 4.14
N ALA A 412 -8.27 -13.73 4.40
CA ALA A 412 -9.34 -12.87 4.91
C ALA A 412 -10.53 -12.77 3.95
N TYR A 413 -10.27 -12.76 2.65
CA TYR A 413 -11.31 -12.62 1.63
C TYR A 413 -11.69 -13.92 0.93
N GLY A 414 -11.04 -15.04 1.24
CA GLY A 414 -11.27 -16.34 0.58
C GLY A 414 -10.98 -16.32 -0.92
N LEU A 415 -9.84 -15.75 -1.32
CA LEU A 415 -9.41 -15.58 -2.72
C LEU A 415 -8.31 -16.54 -3.13
N LYS A 416 -8.24 -16.87 -4.43
CA LYS A 416 -7.15 -17.70 -4.98
C LYS A 416 -5.91 -16.89 -5.34
N SER A 417 -6.11 -15.66 -5.78
CA SER A 417 -5.11 -14.68 -6.20
C SER A 417 -5.73 -13.29 -6.08
N LEU A 418 -4.93 -12.25 -6.28
CA LEU A 418 -5.39 -10.86 -6.32
C LEU A 418 -5.54 -10.35 -7.76
N ASP A 419 -5.82 -11.24 -8.71
CA ASP A 419 -6.07 -10.86 -10.10
C ASP A 419 -7.45 -10.17 -10.28
N ALA A 420 -7.64 -9.55 -11.44
CA ALA A 420 -8.87 -8.85 -11.81
C ALA A 420 -10.14 -9.70 -11.61
N VAL A 421 -10.09 -11.01 -11.85
CA VAL A 421 -11.25 -11.90 -11.75
C VAL A 421 -11.63 -12.13 -10.29
N ASN A 422 -10.66 -12.45 -9.44
CA ASN A 422 -10.89 -12.68 -8.02
C ASN A 422 -11.28 -11.38 -7.30
N MET A 423 -10.64 -10.26 -7.63
CA MET A 423 -10.99 -8.96 -7.05
C MET A 423 -12.38 -8.49 -7.49
N ALA A 424 -12.81 -8.78 -8.73
CA ALA A 424 -14.19 -8.55 -9.16
C ALA A 424 -15.21 -9.39 -8.36
N GLN A 425 -14.85 -10.62 -7.98
CA GLN A 425 -15.69 -11.46 -7.13
C GLN A 425 -15.78 -10.90 -5.71
N LEU A 426 -14.66 -10.44 -5.14
CA LEU A 426 -14.65 -9.76 -3.85
C LEU A 426 -15.56 -8.53 -3.86
N TYR A 427 -15.44 -7.66 -4.86
CA TYR A 427 -16.29 -6.48 -5.00
C TYR A 427 -17.79 -6.83 -4.98
N ARG A 428 -18.21 -7.85 -5.74
CA ARG A 428 -19.61 -8.32 -5.73
C ARG A 428 -20.05 -8.83 -4.36
N ARG A 429 -19.18 -9.56 -3.65
CA ARG A 429 -19.46 -10.05 -2.30
C ARG A 429 -19.57 -8.91 -1.30
N LEU A 430 -18.70 -7.91 -1.36
CA LEU A 430 -18.77 -6.71 -0.50
C LEU A 430 -20.09 -5.95 -0.69
N MET A 431 -20.63 -5.89 -1.91
CA MET A 431 -21.95 -5.30 -2.15
C MET A 431 -23.07 -6.07 -1.42
N SER A 432 -23.09 -7.40 -1.54
CA SER A 432 -24.19 -8.24 -1.04
C SER A 432 -24.08 -8.68 0.42
N ASP A 433 -22.85 -8.80 0.95
CA ASP A 433 -22.56 -9.28 2.30
C ASP A 433 -22.12 -8.09 3.17
N ASN A 434 -23.03 -7.62 4.01
CA ASN A 434 -22.75 -6.48 4.88
C ASN A 434 -21.73 -6.81 5.97
N ARG A 435 -21.67 -8.06 6.46
CA ARG A 435 -20.70 -8.43 7.48
C ARG A 435 -19.29 -8.38 6.90
N LEU A 436 -19.09 -8.97 5.73
CA LEU A 436 -17.81 -8.91 5.03
C LEU A 436 -17.39 -7.46 4.75
N PHE A 437 -18.35 -6.60 4.37
CA PHE A 437 -18.08 -5.18 4.17
C PHE A 437 -17.66 -4.45 5.45
N GLN A 438 -18.29 -4.71 6.59
CA GLN A 438 -17.86 -4.11 7.87
C GLN A 438 -16.45 -4.56 8.27
N GLU A 439 -16.10 -5.82 8.03
CA GLU A 439 -14.74 -6.32 8.27
C GLU A 439 -13.72 -5.67 7.32
N TYR A 440 -14.08 -5.45 6.05
CA TYR A 440 -13.28 -4.66 5.11
C TYR A 440 -13.11 -3.20 5.57
N TYR A 441 -14.20 -2.56 6.02
CA TYR A 441 -14.18 -1.18 6.55
C TYR A 441 -13.29 -1.03 7.80
N LEU A 442 -13.30 -2.02 8.70
CA LEU A 442 -12.38 -2.03 9.83
C LEU A 442 -10.92 -2.15 9.37
N ARG A 443 -10.66 -3.01 8.37
CA ARG A 443 -9.32 -3.16 7.79
C ARG A 443 -8.81 -1.91 7.09
N ASN A 444 -9.70 -1.12 6.46
CA ASN A 444 -9.37 0.15 5.82
C ASN A 444 -8.62 1.12 6.76
N SER A 445 -8.94 1.11 8.05
CA SER A 445 -8.29 1.95 9.08
C SER A 445 -7.13 1.26 9.82
N GLY A 446 -6.63 0.11 9.34
CA GLY A 446 -5.62 -0.66 10.05
C GLY A 446 -6.10 -1.20 11.41
N GLY A 447 -7.42 -1.40 11.58
CA GLY A 447 -8.03 -1.87 12.82
C GLY A 447 -8.27 -0.77 13.86
N TYR A 448 -8.05 0.50 13.51
CA TYR A 448 -8.30 1.61 14.40
C TYR A 448 -9.81 1.81 14.65
N THR A 449 -10.26 1.75 15.91
CA THR A 449 -11.69 1.83 16.27
C THR A 449 -12.08 3.04 17.10
N ARG A 450 -11.14 3.71 17.75
CA ARG A 450 -11.41 4.70 18.82
C ARG A 450 -12.08 6.00 18.33
N PHE A 451 -11.94 6.34 17.04
CA PHE A 451 -12.69 7.44 16.39
C PHE A 451 -13.50 6.97 15.17
N LEU A 452 -13.82 5.68 15.03
CA LEU A 452 -14.80 5.30 14.02
C LEU A 452 -16.17 5.81 14.47
N ASP A 453 -16.90 6.47 13.58
CA ASP A 453 -18.28 6.97 13.78
C ASP A 453 -19.32 5.82 13.95
N GLY A 454 -18.88 4.65 14.40
CA GLY A 454 -19.63 3.40 14.43
C GLY A 454 -19.47 2.57 13.14
N PRO A 455 -20.33 1.56 12.95
CA PRO A 455 -20.37 0.78 11.71
C PRO A 455 -20.63 1.68 10.50
N CYS A 456 -19.98 1.38 9.37
CA CYS A 456 -20.20 2.09 8.12
C CYS A 456 -21.64 1.86 7.63
N ASP A 457 -22.45 2.91 7.63
CA ASP A 457 -23.85 2.85 7.24
C ASP A 457 -24.03 2.73 5.71
N ARG A 458 -25.27 2.90 5.24
CA ARG A 458 -25.58 2.79 3.81
C ARG A 458 -24.85 3.84 2.97
N ASP A 459 -24.78 5.08 3.44
CA ASP A 459 -24.21 6.19 2.68
C ASP A 459 -22.69 6.08 2.66
N CYS A 460 -22.09 5.75 3.82
CA CYS A 460 -20.68 5.38 3.92
C CYS A 460 -20.36 4.22 2.96
N LYS A 461 -21.13 3.13 2.97
CA LYS A 461 -20.93 2.00 2.04
C LYS A 461 -21.03 2.42 0.58
N MET A 462 -21.93 3.34 0.26
CA MET A 462 -22.10 3.83 -1.11
C MET A 462 -20.85 4.55 -1.62
N HIS A 463 -20.22 5.41 -0.81
CA HIS A 463 -18.96 6.06 -1.17
C HIS A 463 -17.87 5.04 -1.51
N PHE A 464 -17.67 4.02 -0.65
CA PHE A 464 -16.72 2.94 -0.90
C PHE A 464 -17.06 2.18 -2.19
N MET A 465 -18.28 1.66 -2.31
CA MET A 465 -18.63 0.80 -3.45
C MET A 465 -18.63 1.54 -4.78
N CYS A 466 -18.94 2.84 -4.78
CA CYS A 466 -18.95 3.66 -5.98
C CYS A 466 -17.53 4.07 -6.42
N SER A 467 -16.68 4.54 -5.50
CA SER A 467 -15.31 4.95 -5.86
C SER A 467 -14.41 3.78 -6.25
N MET A 468 -14.66 2.57 -5.72
CA MET A 468 -13.90 1.37 -6.05
C MET A 468 -13.92 1.02 -7.53
N VAL A 469 -14.98 1.35 -8.27
CA VAL A 469 -15.14 0.91 -9.68
C VAL A 469 -15.45 2.03 -10.65
N ASN A 470 -15.81 3.22 -10.16
CA ASN A 470 -16.13 4.39 -10.96
C ASN A 470 -15.05 5.45 -10.76
N ILE A 471 -13.90 5.23 -11.40
CA ILE A 471 -12.70 6.08 -11.27
C ILE A 471 -12.88 7.40 -12.02
N LYS A 472 -13.73 7.42 -13.07
CA LYS A 472 -14.06 8.63 -13.84
C LYS A 472 -15.24 9.38 -13.23
N SER A 473 -15.14 10.71 -13.26
CA SER A 473 -16.12 11.64 -12.66
C SER A 473 -17.57 11.35 -13.04
N ARG A 474 -17.86 11.29 -14.35
CA ARG A 474 -19.21 11.02 -14.84
C ARG A 474 -19.79 9.68 -14.36
N ASP A 475 -18.96 8.65 -14.23
CA ASP A 475 -19.43 7.33 -13.80
C ASP A 475 -19.65 7.30 -12.29
N LEU A 476 -18.83 8.03 -11.53
CA LEU A 476 -19.03 8.19 -10.09
C LEU A 476 -20.33 8.94 -9.80
N ASP A 477 -20.56 10.07 -10.47
CA ASP A 477 -21.77 10.89 -10.30
C ASP A 477 -23.06 10.08 -10.53
N LYS A 478 -23.04 9.21 -11.54
CA LYS A 478 -24.15 8.27 -11.81
C LYS A 478 -24.33 7.26 -10.69
N CYS A 479 -23.24 6.68 -10.18
CA CYS A 479 -23.30 5.69 -9.10
C CYS A 479 -23.82 6.30 -7.80
N MET A 480 -23.35 7.51 -7.46
CA MET A 480 -23.75 8.26 -6.29
C MET A 480 -25.15 8.90 -6.42
N GLY A 481 -25.70 8.95 -7.63
CA GLY A 481 -27.00 9.57 -7.92
C GLY A 481 -26.97 11.10 -7.87
N TYR A 482 -25.80 11.72 -8.03
CA TYR A 482 -25.64 13.18 -7.97
C TYR A 482 -26.20 13.90 -9.21
N ILE A 483 -26.23 13.23 -10.36
CA ILE A 483 -26.72 13.80 -11.62
C ILE A 483 -27.56 12.77 -12.39
N ASP A 484 -28.80 13.12 -12.71
CA ASP A 484 -29.62 12.40 -13.68
C ASP A 484 -29.22 12.83 -15.11
N TYR A 485 -28.57 11.93 -15.84
CA TYR A 485 -28.18 12.16 -17.25
C TYR A 485 -29.25 11.66 -18.24
N ASP A 486 -30.35 11.05 -17.77
CA ASP A 486 -31.40 10.46 -18.61
C ASP A 486 -32.59 11.41 -18.84
N THR A 487 -32.60 12.59 -18.23
CA THR A 487 -33.55 13.67 -18.56
C THR A 487 -33.01 14.59 -19.66
N PRO A 488 -33.68 14.71 -20.83
CA PRO A 488 -33.31 15.69 -21.84
C PRO A 488 -33.46 17.11 -21.27
N LYS A 489 -32.37 17.88 -21.21
CA LYS A 489 -32.40 19.27 -20.75
C LYS A 489 -33.22 20.14 -21.72
N VAL A 490 -34.50 20.34 -21.41
CA VAL A 490 -35.28 21.45 -21.97
C VAL A 490 -34.95 22.69 -21.12
N GLY A 491 -34.11 23.57 -21.67
CA GLY A 491 -33.94 24.97 -21.26
C GLY A 491 -33.86 25.24 -19.75
N ALA A 492 -32.69 25.02 -19.14
CA ALA A 492 -32.36 25.64 -17.86
C ALA A 492 -30.85 25.85 -17.75
N GLN A 493 -30.47 27.00 -17.15
CA GLN A 493 -29.12 27.50 -16.96
C GLN A 493 -28.15 26.44 -16.42
N LYS A 494 -26.87 26.57 -16.78
CA LYS A 494 -25.77 25.81 -16.19
C LYS A 494 -25.95 25.77 -14.66
N PRO A 495 -25.98 24.60 -14.02
CA PRO A 495 -25.93 24.55 -12.58
C PRO A 495 -24.63 25.21 -12.15
N GLN A 496 -24.73 26.23 -11.30
CA GLN A 496 -23.58 26.70 -10.55
C GLN A 496 -23.08 25.49 -9.76
N HIS A 497 -21.84 25.09 -10.02
CA HIS A 497 -21.12 24.28 -9.06
C HIS A 497 -21.24 25.02 -7.73
N ILE A 498 -21.96 24.43 -6.78
CA ILE A 498 -21.78 24.76 -5.38
C ILE A 498 -20.35 24.31 -5.12
N LYS A 499 -19.38 25.21 -5.29
CA LYS A 499 -18.10 25.09 -4.62
C LYS A 499 -18.47 25.09 -3.14
N PRO A 500 -18.25 24.01 -2.39
CA PRO A 500 -18.07 24.20 -0.97
C PRO A 500 -16.88 25.16 -0.85
N GLU A 501 -17.00 26.24 -0.10
CA GLU A 501 -15.83 26.86 0.52
C GLU A 501 -15.28 25.83 1.51
N LEU A 502 -14.58 24.82 0.98
CA LEU A 502 -13.69 23.98 1.74
C LEU A 502 -12.36 24.72 1.72
N ASN A 503 -11.95 25.18 2.89
CA ASN A 503 -10.62 25.69 3.17
C ASN A 503 -9.56 24.73 2.61
N GLU A 504 -8.37 25.28 2.37
CA GLU A 504 -7.18 24.76 1.68
C GLU A 504 -6.56 23.45 2.23
N GLU A 505 -7.35 22.50 2.75
CA GLU A 505 -6.87 21.36 3.55
C GLU A 505 -7.20 19.98 2.96
N LEU A 506 -7.36 19.85 1.65
CA LEU A 506 -7.33 18.50 1.07
C LEU A 506 -5.94 18.13 0.60
#